data_AF-A0A2S3X1E7-F1
#
_entry.id   AF-A0A2S3X1E7-F1
#
_cell.length_a   1.000
_cell.length_b   1.000
_cell.length_c   1.000
_cell.angle_alpha   90.00
_cell.angle_beta   90.00
_cell.angle_gamma   90.00
#
_symmetry.space_group_name_H-M   'P 1'
#
loop_
_entity.id
_entity.type
_entity.pdbx_description
1 polymer ?
#
loop_
_entity_poly.entity_id
_entity_poly.type
_entity_poly.pdbx_seq_one_letter_code
_entity_poly.pdbx_strand_id
1 'polypeptide(L)'
;MNLSNFWPRAGAGKSATPVVSVSVTRRAGAEQPVATGNTPKLAEPHPRLVGPRELPDTLEACETLHEQLVADAICLELSLAQAVERAIQGTPYDRAWYNRAKAALKHINHDRTRALYRCGQLRKEAKQQSQQGLDRMILDVIKESMAADQFLGYVRIAEARAAQGGSR
;
A
#
# COMPACT_ATOMS: atom_id res chain seq x y z
N MET A 1 4.18 6.96 7.69
CA MET A 1 5.48 6.24 7.50
C MET A 1 6.54 7.04 8.24
N ASN A 2 7.59 6.45 8.85
CA ASN A 2 8.58 7.29 9.55
C ASN A 2 9.55 7.93 8.55
N LEU A 3 9.21 9.15 8.08
CA LEU A 3 10.01 9.91 7.13
C LEU A 3 11.40 10.27 7.69
N SER A 4 11.58 10.23 9.01
CA SER A 4 12.86 10.56 9.65
C SER A 4 14.00 9.61 9.24
N ASN A 5 13.66 8.37 8.88
CA ASN A 5 14.60 7.35 8.45
C ASN A 5 15.27 7.66 7.11
N PHE A 6 14.70 8.59 6.35
CA PHE A 6 15.30 9.03 5.11
C PHE A 6 16.34 10.11 5.39
N TRP A 7 16.15 11.06 6.31
CA TRP A 7 17.10 12.17 6.44
C TRP A 7 18.55 11.76 6.79
N PRO A 8 19.57 12.42 6.20
CA PRO A 8 20.93 12.30 6.69
C PRO A 8 20.98 12.78 8.15
N ARG A 9 21.41 11.89 9.05
CA ARG A 9 21.46 12.17 10.48
C ARG A 9 22.54 13.22 10.75
N ALA A 10 22.17 14.36 11.31
CA ALA A 10 23.13 15.35 11.79
C ALA A 10 24.09 14.66 12.79
N GLY A 11 25.38 14.59 12.44
CA GLY A 11 26.41 13.94 13.25
C GLY A 11 26.89 12.56 12.78
N ALA A 12 26.35 11.97 11.71
CA ALA A 12 26.91 10.75 11.10
C ALA A 12 28.12 11.05 10.19
N GLY A 13 29.03 11.91 10.65
CA GLY A 13 30.31 12.20 10.00
C GLY A 13 31.33 11.10 10.30
N LYS A 14 31.19 9.95 9.66
CA LYS A 14 32.33 9.07 9.36
C LYS A 14 32.16 8.57 7.94
N SER A 15 32.97 9.12 7.04
CA SER A 15 33.21 8.56 5.71
C SER A 15 33.48 7.07 5.85
N ALA A 16 32.60 6.23 5.30
CA ALA A 16 32.92 4.82 5.16
C ALA A 16 34.08 4.71 4.16
N THR A 17 35.26 4.34 4.67
CA THR A 17 36.39 3.90 3.85
C THR A 17 35.90 2.78 2.92
N PRO A 18 36.16 2.84 1.60
CA PRO A 18 35.74 1.79 0.70
C PRO A 18 36.56 0.52 1.00
N VAL A 19 35.93 -0.47 1.63
CA VAL A 19 36.50 -1.82 1.74
C VAL A 19 36.29 -2.49 0.39
N VAL A 20 37.32 -2.46 -0.46
CA VAL A 20 37.43 -3.33 -1.63
C VAL A 20 37.99 -4.66 -1.15
N SER A 21 37.14 -5.66 -1.01
CA SER A 21 37.54 -7.06 -1.05
C SER A 21 36.36 -7.91 -1.47
N VAL A 22 36.27 -8.19 -2.76
CA VAL A 22 35.41 -9.26 -3.29
C VAL A 22 36.15 -10.57 -3.05
N SER A 23 35.71 -11.32 -2.05
CA SER A 23 36.14 -12.70 -1.82
C SER A 23 35.01 -13.63 -2.26
N VAL A 24 35.14 -14.22 -3.44
CA VAL A 24 34.21 -15.27 -3.92
C VAL A 24 34.60 -16.57 -3.22
N THR A 25 33.71 -17.10 -2.37
CA THR A 25 33.89 -18.46 -1.83
C THR A 25 32.74 -19.36 -2.26
N ARG A 26 33.13 -20.42 -2.97
CA ARG A 26 32.34 -21.52 -3.52
C ARG A 26 31.74 -22.36 -2.39
N ARG A 27 30.51 -22.88 -2.60
CA ARG A 27 29.83 -23.84 -1.70
C ARG A 27 30.66 -25.13 -1.51
N ALA A 28 30.90 -25.49 -0.26
CA ALA A 28 30.99 -26.87 0.25
C ALA A 28 30.76 -26.82 1.77
N GLY A 29 30.03 -27.79 2.32
CA GLY A 29 29.50 -27.75 3.68
C GLY A 29 30.40 -28.30 4.79
N ALA A 30 29.76 -28.40 5.95
CA ALA A 30 30.12 -29.09 7.18
C ALA A 30 30.96 -28.34 8.23
N GLU A 31 30.44 -28.46 9.47
CA GLU A 31 31.08 -28.35 10.78
C GLU A 31 31.14 -26.99 11.50
N GLN A 32 30.40 -26.94 12.61
CA GLN A 32 30.55 -26.06 13.76
C GLN A 32 31.95 -26.23 14.38
N PRO A 33 32.50 -25.20 15.05
CA PRO A 33 32.38 -25.19 16.51
C PRO A 33 32.13 -23.81 17.13
N VAL A 34 31.61 -23.87 18.36
CA VAL A 34 31.26 -22.78 19.26
C VAL A 34 32.52 -22.20 19.93
N ALA A 35 32.61 -20.88 20.01
CA ALA A 35 32.86 -20.09 21.24
C ALA A 35 33.50 -18.74 20.89
N THR A 36 32.86 -17.64 21.29
CA THR A 36 33.42 -16.55 22.11
C THR A 36 32.52 -15.33 21.95
N GLY A 37 32.00 -14.85 23.08
CA GLY A 37 31.04 -13.76 23.15
C GLY A 37 31.55 -12.49 22.48
N ASN A 38 30.76 -12.03 21.52
CA ASN A 38 30.63 -10.63 21.17
C ASN A 38 29.14 -10.42 20.93
N THR A 39 28.49 -9.73 21.87
CA THR A 39 27.13 -9.20 21.70
C THR A 39 27.02 -8.55 20.33
N PRO A 40 26.19 -9.06 19.39
CA PRO A 40 25.89 -8.29 18.21
C PRO A 40 25.04 -7.12 18.68
N LYS A 41 25.64 -5.93 18.69
CA LYS A 41 24.94 -4.66 18.70
C LYS A 41 23.82 -4.79 17.68
N LEU A 42 22.58 -4.80 18.17
CA LEU A 42 21.35 -4.92 17.39
C LEU A 42 21.50 -4.01 16.17
N ALA A 43 21.81 -4.61 15.02
CA ALA A 43 21.91 -3.87 13.79
C ALA A 43 20.50 -3.34 13.56
N GLU A 44 20.33 -2.03 13.78
CA GLU A 44 19.15 -1.26 13.40
C GLU A 44 18.63 -1.85 12.09
N PRO A 45 17.41 -2.41 12.08
CA PRO A 45 16.90 -3.04 10.89
C PRO A 45 16.89 -1.94 9.83
N HIS A 46 17.80 -2.03 8.86
CA HIS A 46 17.69 -1.23 7.65
C HIS A 46 16.24 -1.39 7.21
N PRO A 47 15.48 -0.28 7.05
CA PRO A 47 14.05 -0.37 6.82
C PRO A 47 13.88 -1.33 5.65
N ARG A 48 13.33 -2.52 5.96
CA ARG A 48 13.13 -3.60 5.00
C ARG A 48 12.38 -2.96 3.84
N LEU A 49 12.77 -3.28 2.62
CA LEU A 49 12.00 -2.89 1.44
C LEU A 49 10.55 -3.32 1.71
N VAL A 50 9.73 -2.33 2.07
CA VAL A 50 8.39 -2.57 2.58
C VAL A 50 7.61 -3.10 1.38
N GLY A 51 7.04 -4.30 1.52
CA GLY A 51 6.14 -4.84 0.51
C GLY A 51 4.96 -3.89 0.28
N PRO A 52 4.14 -4.12 -0.76
CA PRO A 52 2.98 -3.27 -1.02
C PRO A 52 2.17 -3.09 0.26
N ARG A 53 1.89 -1.84 0.65
CA ARG A 53 1.17 -1.56 1.90
C ARG A 53 -0.20 -2.25 1.87
N GLU A 54 -0.59 -2.82 2.99
CA GLU A 54 -1.94 -3.33 3.17
C GLU A 54 -2.93 -2.16 3.09
N LEU A 55 -3.97 -2.32 2.28
CA LEU A 55 -4.99 -1.30 2.09
C LEU A 55 -6.09 -1.50 3.13
N PRO A 56 -6.59 -0.43 3.78
CA PRO A 56 -7.69 -0.53 4.72
C PRO A 56 -8.98 -1.05 4.07
N ASP A 57 -9.87 -1.59 4.90
CA ASP A 57 -11.17 -2.11 4.48
C ASP A 57 -12.33 -1.12 4.68
N THR A 58 -12.09 -0.01 5.37
CA THR A 58 -13.10 1.04 5.61
C THR A 58 -12.81 2.26 4.73
N LEU A 59 -13.86 2.88 4.21
CA LEU A 59 -13.73 4.07 3.34
C LEU A 59 -12.97 5.20 4.02
N GLU A 60 -13.34 5.51 5.27
CA GLU A 60 -12.71 6.56 6.08
C GLU A 60 -11.21 6.32 6.25
N ALA A 61 -10.80 5.12 6.69
CA ALA A 61 -9.38 4.80 6.84
C ALA A 61 -8.62 4.82 5.49
N CYS A 62 -9.26 4.45 4.37
CA CYS A 62 -8.63 4.58 3.06
C CYS A 62 -8.44 6.05 2.64
N GLU A 63 -9.39 6.92 2.93
CA GLU A 63 -9.31 8.35 2.66
C GLU A 63 -8.24 9.02 3.52
N THR A 64 -8.22 8.74 4.82
CA THR A 64 -7.15 9.21 5.74
C THR A 64 -5.79 8.71 5.28
N LEU A 65 -5.68 7.44 4.86
CA LEU A 65 -4.43 6.90 4.30
C LEU A 65 -4.01 7.64 3.03
N HIS A 66 -4.95 7.95 2.14
CA HIS A 66 -4.66 8.67 0.91
C HIS A 66 -4.12 10.08 1.21
N GLU A 67 -4.75 10.81 2.14
CA GLU A 67 -4.29 12.14 2.56
C GLU A 67 -2.90 12.10 3.18
N GLN A 68 -2.64 11.13 4.05
CA GLN A 68 -1.30 10.91 4.63
C GLN A 68 -0.24 10.66 3.55
N LEU A 69 -0.55 9.80 2.57
CA LEU A 69 0.38 9.49 1.47
C LEU A 69 0.62 10.70 0.57
N VAL A 70 -0.40 11.56 0.35
CA VAL A 70 -0.25 12.82 -0.38
C VAL A 70 0.68 13.77 0.37
N ALA A 71 0.47 13.96 1.67
CA ALA A 71 1.31 14.82 2.49
C ALA A 71 2.78 14.31 2.53
N ASP A 72 2.96 13.00 2.76
CA ASP A 72 4.28 12.35 2.77
C ASP A 72 5.00 12.53 1.42
N ALA A 73 4.29 12.37 0.29
CA ALA A 73 4.84 12.58 -1.05
C ALA A 73 5.30 14.03 -1.26
N ILE A 74 4.46 15.01 -0.92
CA ILE A 74 4.78 16.44 -1.07
C ILE A 74 6.01 16.81 -0.24
N CYS A 75 6.07 16.39 1.02
CA CYS A 75 7.21 16.65 1.89
C CYS A 75 8.50 16.04 1.31
N LEU A 76 8.43 14.82 0.78
CA LEU A 76 9.58 14.14 0.20
C LEU A 76 10.03 14.78 -1.11
N GLU A 77 9.11 15.20 -1.98
CA GLU A 77 9.40 15.94 -3.21
C GLU A 77 10.10 17.27 -2.93
N LEU A 78 9.57 18.06 -1.98
CA LEU A 78 10.20 19.31 -1.55
C LEU A 78 11.61 19.08 -1.01
N SER A 79 11.81 18.01 -0.21
CA SER A 79 13.13 17.67 0.31
C SER A 79 14.15 17.34 -0.78
N LEU A 80 13.71 16.58 -1.80
CA LEU A 80 14.53 16.20 -2.94
C LEU A 80 14.89 17.44 -3.78
N ALA A 81 13.95 18.35 -4.00
CA ALA A 81 14.18 19.61 -4.69
C ALA A 81 15.19 20.49 -3.93
N GLN A 82 14.99 20.71 -2.62
CA GLN A 82 15.90 21.49 -1.79
C GLN A 82 17.32 20.92 -1.76
N ALA A 83 17.47 19.59 -1.72
CA ALA A 83 18.79 18.97 -1.77
C ALA A 83 19.49 19.22 -3.12
N VAL A 84 18.76 19.15 -4.23
CA VAL A 84 19.30 19.47 -5.56
C VAL A 84 19.72 20.93 -5.65
N GLU A 85 18.88 21.86 -5.18
CA GLU A 85 19.21 23.29 -5.14
C GLU A 85 20.46 23.58 -4.31
N ARG A 86 20.56 23.00 -3.11
CA ARG A 86 21.74 23.13 -2.25
C ARG A 86 23.01 22.58 -2.90
N ALA A 87 22.91 21.46 -3.63
CA ALA A 87 24.04 20.93 -4.38
C ALA A 87 24.50 21.85 -5.51
N ILE A 88 23.56 22.52 -6.20
CA ILE A 88 23.89 23.55 -7.20
C ILE A 88 24.64 24.73 -6.53
N GLN A 89 24.25 25.09 -5.30
CA GLN A 89 24.92 26.11 -4.49
C GLN A 89 26.24 25.64 -3.84
N GLY A 90 26.70 24.42 -4.15
CA GLY A 90 27.98 23.88 -3.68
C GLY A 90 27.91 23.08 -2.38
N THR A 91 26.72 22.82 -1.82
CA THR A 91 26.52 21.94 -0.66
C THR A 91 26.12 20.54 -1.11
N PRO A 92 27.04 19.54 -1.11
CA PRO A 92 26.71 18.21 -1.60
C PRO A 92 25.70 17.50 -0.69
N TYR A 93 24.83 16.68 -1.29
CA TYR A 93 23.93 15.77 -0.57
C TYR A 93 24.41 14.32 -0.65
N ASP A 94 24.01 13.49 0.31
CA ASP A 94 24.28 12.05 0.28
C ASP A 94 23.52 11.38 -0.88
N ARG A 95 24.27 10.79 -1.83
CA ARG A 95 23.70 10.09 -2.99
C ARG A 95 22.91 8.84 -2.60
N ALA A 96 23.34 8.11 -1.57
CA ALA A 96 22.65 6.92 -1.10
C ALA A 96 21.30 7.31 -0.47
N TRP A 97 21.26 8.40 0.29
CA TRP A 97 20.01 9.02 0.73
C TRP A 97 19.09 9.38 -0.44
N TYR A 98 19.59 10.14 -1.41
CA TYR A 98 18.78 10.63 -2.53
C TYR A 98 18.12 9.48 -3.32
N ASN A 99 18.87 8.41 -3.57
CA ASN A 99 18.34 7.22 -4.25
C ASN A 99 17.27 6.51 -3.41
N ARG A 100 17.47 6.38 -2.08
CA ARG A 100 16.45 5.82 -1.17
C ARG A 100 15.19 6.68 -1.11
N ALA A 101 15.34 8.00 -1.04
CA ALA A 101 14.23 8.93 -1.06
C ALA A 101 13.44 8.87 -2.38
N LYS A 102 14.13 8.79 -3.54
CA LYS A 102 13.45 8.57 -4.82
C LYS A 102 12.71 7.23 -4.92
N ALA A 103 13.31 6.16 -4.41
CA ALA A 103 12.65 4.85 -4.38
C ALA A 103 11.42 4.88 -3.47
N ALA A 104 11.53 5.49 -2.29
CA ALA A 104 10.40 5.68 -1.37
C ALA A 104 9.28 6.49 -2.02
N LEU A 105 9.59 7.59 -2.71
CA LEU A 105 8.60 8.39 -3.43
C LEU A 105 7.84 7.56 -4.48
N LYS A 106 8.53 6.69 -5.22
CA LYS A 106 7.89 5.77 -6.17
C LYS A 106 6.88 4.85 -5.47
N HIS A 107 7.23 4.28 -4.33
CA HIS A 107 6.34 3.40 -3.57
C HIS A 107 5.15 4.17 -2.98
N ILE A 108 5.38 5.36 -2.41
CA ILE A 108 4.31 6.23 -1.90
C ILE A 108 3.32 6.57 -3.01
N ASN A 109 3.79 6.96 -4.20
CA ASN A 109 2.92 7.27 -5.34
C ASN A 109 2.15 6.05 -5.86
N HIS A 110 2.75 4.86 -5.82
CA HIS A 110 2.07 3.62 -6.14
C HIS A 110 0.95 3.32 -5.12
N ASP A 111 1.25 3.40 -3.83
CA ASP A 111 0.27 3.15 -2.77
C ASP A 111 -0.83 4.21 -2.76
N ARG A 112 -0.53 5.47 -3.10
CA ARG A 112 -1.52 6.54 -3.26
C ARG A 112 -2.56 6.18 -4.33
N THR A 113 -2.09 5.67 -5.47
CA THR A 113 -2.97 5.22 -6.57
C THR A 113 -3.83 4.03 -6.12
N ARG A 114 -3.22 3.06 -5.44
CA ARG A 114 -3.92 1.89 -4.89
C ARG A 114 -4.99 2.27 -3.87
N ALA A 115 -4.68 3.19 -2.95
CA ALA A 115 -5.63 3.70 -1.95
C ALA A 115 -6.83 4.39 -2.62
N LEU A 116 -6.58 5.24 -3.62
CA LEU A 116 -7.65 5.92 -4.36
C LEU A 116 -8.57 4.94 -5.09
N TYR A 117 -8.00 3.89 -5.70
CA TYR A 117 -8.76 2.83 -6.34
C TYR A 117 -9.63 2.06 -5.33
N ARG A 118 -9.08 1.72 -4.14
CA ARG A 118 -9.83 1.05 -3.07
C ARG A 118 -10.98 1.90 -2.55
N CYS A 119 -10.79 3.22 -2.35
CA CYS A 119 -11.89 4.14 -2.03
C CYS A 119 -13.01 4.05 -3.06
N GLY A 120 -12.67 4.01 -4.35
CA GLY A 120 -13.62 3.85 -5.44
C GLY A 120 -14.40 2.52 -5.37
N GLN A 121 -13.74 1.43 -5.03
CA GLN A 121 -14.40 0.12 -4.85
C GLN A 121 -15.33 0.11 -3.65
N LEU A 122 -14.88 0.60 -2.50
CA LEU A 122 -15.70 0.65 -1.28
C LEU A 122 -16.97 1.48 -1.47
N ARG A 123 -16.90 2.59 -2.23
CA ARG A 123 -18.10 3.37 -2.57
C ARG A 123 -19.07 2.61 -3.48
N LYS A 124 -18.55 1.82 -4.43
CA LYS A 124 -19.38 0.97 -5.31
C LYS A 124 -20.03 -0.16 -4.53
N GLU A 125 -19.27 -0.84 -3.68
CA GLU A 125 -19.74 -1.90 -2.80
C GLU A 125 -20.85 -1.38 -1.87
N ALA A 126 -20.63 -0.21 -1.22
CA ALA A 126 -21.63 0.42 -0.38
C ALA A 126 -22.92 0.76 -1.15
N LYS A 127 -22.80 1.30 -2.37
CA LYS A 127 -23.96 1.58 -3.23
C LYS A 127 -24.70 0.30 -3.60
N GLN A 128 -23.98 -0.73 -4.02
CA GLN A 128 -24.57 -2.02 -4.38
C GLN A 128 -25.30 -2.66 -3.20
N GLN A 129 -24.70 -2.62 -2.00
CA GLN A 129 -25.32 -3.11 -0.78
C GLN A 129 -26.61 -2.35 -0.45
N SER A 130 -26.61 -1.02 -0.59
CA SER A 130 -27.81 -0.20 -0.38
C SER A 130 -28.92 -0.53 -1.38
N GLN A 131 -28.57 -0.76 -2.64
CA GLN A 131 -29.52 -1.13 -3.69
C GLN A 131 -30.13 -2.50 -3.40
N GLN A 132 -29.31 -3.51 -3.07
CA GLN A 132 -29.78 -4.84 -2.71
C GLN A 132 -30.70 -4.82 -1.49
N GLY A 133 -30.40 -3.96 -0.50
CA GLY A 133 -31.26 -3.75 0.66
C GLY A 133 -32.63 -3.18 0.27
N LEU A 134 -32.65 -2.17 -0.60
CA LEU A 134 -33.87 -1.57 -1.12
C LEU A 134 -34.69 -2.55 -1.97
N ASP A 135 -34.04 -3.29 -2.87
CA ASP A 135 -34.68 -4.31 -3.70
C ASP A 135 -35.35 -5.40 -2.83
N ARG A 136 -34.67 -5.82 -1.76
CA ARG A 136 -35.23 -6.79 -0.80
C ARG A 136 -36.46 -6.24 -0.08
N MET A 137 -36.40 -4.99 0.40
CA MET A 137 -37.55 -4.33 1.04
C MET A 137 -38.73 -4.19 0.07
N ILE A 138 -38.48 -3.82 -1.19
CA ILE A 138 -39.52 -3.75 -2.22
C ILE A 138 -40.16 -5.12 -2.43
N LEU A 139 -39.36 -6.19 -2.56
CA LEU A 139 -39.87 -7.53 -2.73
C LEU A 139 -40.72 -7.98 -1.54
N ASP A 140 -40.34 -7.63 -0.31
CA ASP A 140 -41.11 -7.98 0.88
C ASP A 140 -42.45 -7.24 0.92
N VAL A 141 -42.48 -5.93 0.61
CA VAL A 141 -43.74 -5.16 0.47
C VAL A 141 -44.64 -5.72 -0.65
N ILE A 142 -44.06 -6.11 -1.78
CA ILE A 142 -44.79 -6.74 -2.88
C ILE A 142 -45.40 -8.07 -2.43
N LYS A 143 -44.64 -8.93 -1.75
CA LYS A 143 -45.15 -10.21 -1.22
C LYS A 143 -46.31 -10.01 -0.25
N GLU A 144 -46.23 -9.00 0.61
CA GLU A 144 -47.27 -8.72 1.61
C GLU A 144 -48.55 -8.14 1.00
N SER A 145 -48.47 -7.49 -0.16
CA SER A 145 -49.58 -6.80 -0.80
C SER A 145 -50.38 -7.63 -1.81
N MET A 146 -50.00 -8.88 -2.10
CA MET A 146 -50.68 -9.73 -3.08
C MET A 146 -50.81 -11.19 -2.65
N ALA A 147 -51.71 -11.92 -3.31
CA ALA A 147 -51.86 -13.35 -3.09
C ALA A 147 -50.59 -14.12 -3.50
N ALA A 148 -50.23 -15.14 -2.70
CA ALA A 148 -49.00 -15.91 -2.87
C ALA A 148 -48.86 -16.53 -4.27
N ASP A 149 -49.96 -17.06 -4.82
CA ASP A 149 -49.95 -17.70 -6.15
C ASP A 149 -49.63 -16.72 -7.28
N GLN A 150 -50.07 -15.46 -7.15
CA GLN A 150 -49.74 -14.41 -8.12
C GLN A 150 -48.25 -14.06 -8.06
N PHE A 151 -47.72 -13.88 -6.84
CA PHE A 151 -46.30 -13.61 -6.63
C PHE A 151 -45.41 -14.73 -7.20
N LEU A 152 -45.72 -16.00 -6.90
CA LEU A 152 -45.01 -17.16 -7.43
C LEU A 152 -45.15 -17.31 -8.96
N GLY A 153 -46.25 -16.82 -9.53
CA GLY A 153 -46.41 -16.69 -10.98
C GLY A 153 -45.37 -15.75 -11.59
N TYR A 154 -45.18 -14.57 -11.00
CA TYR A 154 -44.17 -13.61 -11.46
C TYR A 154 -42.73 -14.11 -11.26
N VAL A 155 -42.44 -14.80 -10.16
CA VAL A 155 -41.12 -15.41 -9.91
C VAL A 155 -40.77 -16.41 -11.01
N ARG A 156 -41.70 -17.30 -11.39
CA ARG A 156 -41.47 -18.26 -12.48
C ARG A 156 -41.18 -17.59 -13.83
N ILE A 157 -41.86 -16.47 -14.13
CA ILE A 157 -41.59 -15.68 -15.34
C ILE A 157 -40.18 -15.06 -15.27
N ALA A 158 -39.78 -14.52 -14.12
CA ALA A 158 -38.46 -13.93 -13.92
C ALA A 158 -37.35 -14.98 -14.06
N GLU A 159 -37.51 -16.17 -13.47
CA GLU A 159 -36.58 -17.31 -13.61
C GLU A 159 -36.42 -17.74 -15.07
N ALA A 160 -37.53 -17.87 -15.80
CA ALA A 160 -37.50 -18.22 -17.22
C ALA A 160 -36.76 -17.15 -18.07
N ARG A 161 -36.94 -15.86 -17.75
CA ARG A 161 -36.21 -14.76 -18.42
C ARG A 161 -34.72 -14.75 -18.07
N ALA A 162 -34.36 -15.01 -16.81
CA ALA A 162 -32.96 -15.09 -16.38
C ALA A 162 -32.23 -16.25 -17.09
N ALA A 163 -32.88 -17.41 -17.22
CA ALA A 163 -32.34 -18.56 -17.95
C ALA A 163 -32.14 -18.27 -19.45
N GLN A 164 -32.99 -17.42 -20.05
CA GLN A 164 -32.86 -17.00 -21.46
C GLN A 164 -31.82 -15.88 -21.67
N GLY A 165 -31.58 -15.05 -20.66
CA GLY A 165 -30.68 -13.88 -20.71
C GLY A 165 -29.19 -14.18 -20.50
N GLY A 166 -28.81 -15.40 -20.13
CA GLY A 166 -27.41 -15.80 -19.88
C GLY A 166 -26.58 -16.14 -21.13
N SER A 167 -27.10 -15.91 -22.34
CA SER A 167 -26.46 -16.28 -23.63
C SER A 167 -26.00 -15.08 -24.46
N ARG A 168 -25.55 -13.99 -23.85
CA ARG A 168 -24.91 -12.87 -24.56
C ARG A 168 -23.58 -12.48 -23.94
#